data_AF-H9H6M1-F1
#
_entry.id   AF-H9H6M1-F1
#
_cell.length_a   1.000
_cell.length_b   1.000
_cell.length_c   1.000
_cell.angle_alpha   90.00
_cell.angle_beta   90.00
_cell.angle_gamma   90.00
#
_symmetry.space_group_name_H-M   'P 1'
#
loop_
_entity.id
_entity.type
_entity.pdbx_description
1 polymer ?
#
loop_
_entity_poly.entity_id
_entity_poly.type
_entity_poly.pdbx_seq_one_letter_code
_entity_poly.pdbx_strand_id
1 'polypeptide(L)'
;MALLRPLDKLPTLDVATILLVGAEEKLLEQLGEAVLREGEGSAKVQVHVAPGLPLPADRECLRPRVDLVVFVLSLHSKHSLRTVEASLPQLDAGFFLGKVCFLASGGGALP
;
A
#
# COMPACT_ATOMS: atom_id res chain seq x y z
N MET A 1 -3.45 11.45 -16.19
CA MET A 1 -3.02 10.90 -14.89
C MET A 1 -3.63 9.52 -14.78
N ALA A 2 -2.82 8.46 -14.64
CA ALA A 2 -3.31 7.08 -14.67
C ALA A 2 -3.74 6.65 -13.26
N LEU A 3 -5.04 6.33 -13.11
CA LEU A 3 -5.59 5.72 -11.89
C LEU A 3 -4.98 4.34 -11.69
N LEU A 4 -4.65 3.99 -10.45
CA LEU A 4 -4.29 2.61 -10.11
C LEU A 4 -5.53 1.74 -10.18
N ARG A 5 -5.54 0.74 -11.07
CA ARG A 5 -6.64 -0.21 -11.24
C ARG A 5 -6.24 -1.62 -10.82
N PRO A 6 -7.11 -2.36 -10.10
CA PRO A 6 -6.78 -3.65 -9.51
C PRO A 6 -6.78 -4.83 -10.51
N LEU A 7 -7.27 -4.62 -11.74
CA LEU A 7 -7.47 -5.68 -12.74
C LEU A 7 -6.75 -5.41 -14.07
N ASP A 8 -5.89 -4.39 -14.14
CA ASP A 8 -5.17 -4.07 -15.38
C ASP A 8 -4.10 -5.11 -15.75
N LYS A 9 -3.70 -5.98 -14.80
CA LYS A 9 -2.69 -7.03 -15.00
C LYS A 9 -3.20 -8.37 -14.50
N LEU A 10 -2.74 -9.44 -15.13
CA LEU A 10 -3.09 -10.81 -14.75
C LEU A 10 -2.46 -11.17 -13.39
N PRO A 11 -3.15 -11.95 -12.54
CA PRO A 11 -2.55 -12.52 -11.34
C PRO A 11 -1.36 -13.41 -11.70
N THR A 12 -0.28 -13.29 -10.94
CA THR A 12 0.83 -14.25 -10.98
C THR A 12 0.51 -15.39 -10.03
N LEU A 13 0.75 -16.63 -10.46
CA LEU A 13 0.49 -17.80 -9.63
C LEU A 13 1.33 -17.74 -8.35
N ASP A 14 0.68 -17.96 -7.19
CA ASP A 14 1.33 -18.10 -5.88
C ASP A 14 2.13 -16.86 -5.42
N VAL A 15 1.85 -15.69 -5.98
CA VAL A 15 2.46 -14.41 -5.57
C VAL A 15 1.39 -13.44 -5.13
N ALA A 16 1.57 -12.84 -3.95
CA ALA A 16 0.73 -11.76 -3.44
C ALA A 16 1.54 -10.47 -3.35
N THR A 17 1.07 -9.41 -4.00
CA THR A 17 1.75 -8.12 -4.02
C THR A 17 1.01 -7.09 -3.18
N ILE A 18 1.68 -6.59 -2.13
CA ILE A 18 1.17 -5.59 -1.20
C ILE A 18 1.85 -4.25 -1.47
N LEU A 19 1.07 -3.18 -1.60
CA LEU A 19 1.56 -1.82 -1.73
C LEU A 19 1.30 -1.06 -0.42
N LEU A 20 2.37 -0.71 0.29
CA LEU A 20 2.31 0.15 1.48
C LEU A 20 2.46 1.62 1.04
N VAL A 21 1.50 2.45 1.42
CA VAL A 21 1.45 3.88 1.06
C VAL A 21 1.42 4.72 2.33
N GLY A 22 2.37 5.63 2.50
CA GLY A 22 2.40 6.52 3.66
C GLY A 22 3.59 7.48 3.63
N ALA A 23 3.54 8.53 4.43
CA ALA A 23 4.59 9.56 4.44
C ALA A 23 5.87 9.13 5.17
N GLU A 24 5.80 8.12 6.03
CA GLU A 24 6.87 7.73 6.96
C GLU A 24 7.64 6.50 6.45
N GLU A 25 8.68 6.71 5.63
CA GLU A 25 9.41 5.63 4.95
C GLU A 25 9.93 4.55 5.92
N LYS A 26 10.55 4.95 7.03
CA LYS A 26 11.08 4.00 8.03
C LYS A 26 10.01 3.05 8.59
N LEU A 27 8.79 3.56 8.81
CA LEU A 27 7.68 2.76 9.32
C LEU A 27 7.20 1.78 8.25
N LEU A 28 7.12 2.22 6.99
CA LEU A 28 6.75 1.38 5.86
C LEU A 28 7.77 0.25 5.65
N GLU A 29 9.07 0.55 5.73
CA GLU A 29 10.14 -0.43 5.60
C GLU A 29 10.08 -1.46 6.73
N GLN A 30 9.96 -1.02 7.99
CA GLN A 30 9.83 -1.92 9.14
C GLN A 30 8.60 -2.83 9.04
N LEU A 31 7.47 -2.27 8.60
CA LEU A 31 6.25 -3.04 8.37
C LEU A 31 6.43 -4.04 7.22
N GLY A 32 7.08 -3.62 6.13
CA GLY A 32 7.36 -4.47 4.98
C GLY A 32 8.23 -5.67 5.34
N GLU A 33 9.32 -5.44 6.07
CA GLU A 33 10.19 -6.51 6.57
C GLU A 33 9.45 -7.46 7.51
N ALA A 34 8.60 -6.93 8.41
CA ALA A 34 7.78 -7.76 9.28
C ALA A 34 6.80 -8.64 8.47
N VAL A 35 6.13 -8.07 7.47
CA VAL A 35 5.21 -8.82 6.58
C VAL A 35 5.95 -9.90 5.79
N LEU A 36 7.15 -9.59 5.28
CA LEU A 36 7.97 -10.57 4.58
C LEU A 36 8.34 -11.74 5.50
N ARG A 37 8.82 -11.44 6.72
CA ARG A 37 9.18 -12.45 7.72
C ARG A 37 8.02 -13.35 8.11
N GLU A 38 6.83 -12.80 8.36
CA GLU A 38 5.64 -13.61 8.69
C GLU A 38 5.13 -14.40 7.48
N GLY A 39 5.41 -13.94 6.26
CA GLY A 39 5.07 -14.63 5.02
C GLY A 39 5.99 -15.79 4.64
N GLU A 40 7.20 -15.85 5.23
CA GLU A 40 8.20 -16.89 4.94
C GLU A 40 7.64 -18.29 5.27
N GLY A 41 7.29 -19.04 4.22
CA GLY A 41 6.83 -20.44 4.31
C GLY A 41 5.37 -20.68 3.93
N SER A 42 4.55 -19.63 3.74
CA SER A 42 3.13 -19.79 3.36
C SER A 42 2.83 -19.42 1.91
N ALA A 43 3.38 -18.30 1.42
CA ALA A 43 3.18 -17.82 0.04
C ALA A 43 4.30 -16.85 -0.36
N LYS A 44 4.51 -16.61 -1.66
CA LYS A 44 5.49 -15.59 -2.11
C LYS A 44 4.87 -14.20 -1.99
N VAL A 45 5.22 -13.49 -0.92
CA VAL A 45 4.77 -12.10 -0.71
C VAL A 45 5.78 -11.12 -1.29
N GLN A 46 5.31 -10.15 -2.06
CA GLN A 46 6.09 -9.01 -2.53
C GLN A 46 5.55 -7.73 -1.90
N VAL A 47 6.43 -6.94 -1.29
CA VAL A 47 6.06 -5.67 -0.68
C VAL A 47 6.69 -4.52 -1.47
N HIS A 48 5.86 -3.56 -1.86
CA HIS A 48 6.30 -2.28 -2.42
C HIS A 48 5.93 -1.15 -1.47
N VAL A 49 6.81 -0.17 -1.36
CA VAL A 49 6.58 1.04 -0.57
C VAL A 49 6.45 2.24 -1.48
N ALA A 50 5.56 3.17 -1.12
CA ALA A 50 5.40 4.44 -1.82
C ALA A 50 5.11 5.57 -0.83
N PRO A 51 5.72 6.76 -1.00
CA PRO A 51 5.48 7.90 -0.14
C PRO A 51 4.08 8.51 -0.32
N GLY A 52 3.41 8.19 -1.44
CA GLY A 52 2.08 8.70 -1.80
C GLY A 52 1.69 8.28 -3.22
N LEU A 53 0.46 8.60 -3.61
CA LEU A 53 -0.06 8.41 -4.97
C LEU A 53 -0.33 9.76 -5.66
N PRO A 54 -0.30 9.82 -7.01
CA PRO A 54 -0.12 8.70 -7.96
C PRO A 54 1.34 8.22 -8.07
N LEU A 55 1.51 6.95 -8.43
CA LEU A 55 2.85 6.42 -8.71
C LEU A 55 3.41 7.03 -10.01
N PRO A 56 4.75 7.18 -10.13
CA PRO A 56 5.38 7.70 -11.34
C PRO A 56 4.99 6.91 -12.60
N ALA A 57 4.68 7.63 -13.69
CA ALA A 57 4.26 7.04 -14.96
C ALA A 57 5.41 6.34 -15.72
N ASP A 58 6.65 6.74 -15.47
CA ASP A 58 7.86 6.24 -16.14
C ASP A 58 8.02 4.70 -16.05
N ARG A 59 7.45 4.09 -15.01
CA ARG A 59 7.57 2.64 -14.73
C ARG A 59 6.24 1.88 -14.79
N GLU A 60 5.25 2.40 -15.51
CA GLU A 60 3.92 1.79 -15.59
C GLU A 60 3.93 0.38 -16.22
N CYS A 61 4.69 0.18 -17.30
CA CYS A 61 4.83 -1.13 -17.95
C CYS A 61 5.41 -2.19 -17.00
N LEU A 62 6.37 -1.81 -16.17
CA LEU A 62 7.07 -2.69 -15.21
C LEU A 62 6.33 -2.88 -13.89
N ARG A 63 5.26 -2.11 -13.63
CA ARG A 63 4.53 -2.15 -12.35
C ARG A 63 3.90 -3.54 -12.15
N PRO A 64 4.12 -4.25 -11.04
CA PRO A 64 3.41 -5.49 -10.79
C PRO A 64 1.92 -5.23 -10.58
N ARG A 65 1.11 -6.28 -10.68
CA ARG A 65 -0.28 -6.25 -10.23
C ARG A 65 -0.28 -6.01 -8.71
N VAL A 66 -1.16 -5.15 -8.21
CA VAL A 66 -1.29 -4.89 -6.77
C VAL A 66 -2.53 -5.61 -6.24
N ASP A 67 -2.36 -6.49 -5.27
CA ASP A 67 -3.44 -7.27 -4.66
C ASP A 67 -4.08 -6.57 -3.47
N LEU A 68 -3.26 -5.88 -2.67
CA LEU A 68 -3.67 -5.14 -1.48
C LEU A 68 -2.94 -3.81 -1.40
N VAL A 69 -3.67 -2.73 -1.13
CA VAL A 69 -3.10 -1.42 -0.81
C VAL A 69 -3.30 -1.16 0.68
N VAL A 70 -2.23 -0.84 1.40
CA VAL A 70 -2.28 -0.49 2.82
C VAL A 70 -1.87 0.96 2.99
N PHE A 71 -2.79 1.81 3.43
CA PHE A 71 -2.50 3.18 3.80
C PHE A 71 -2.04 3.24 5.25
N VAL A 72 -0.78 3.60 5.45
CA VAL A 72 -0.19 3.79 6.77
C VAL A 72 -0.24 5.27 7.12
N LEU A 73 -1.05 5.60 8.13
CA LEU A 73 -1.23 6.96 8.61
C LEU A 73 -0.78 7.10 10.07
N SER A 74 -0.02 8.15 10.36
CA SER A 74 0.38 8.51 11.72
C SER A 74 -0.56 9.60 12.26
N LEU A 75 -1.24 9.30 13.37
CA LEU A 75 -2.17 10.24 14.01
C LEU A 75 -1.45 11.43 14.67
N HIS A 76 -0.14 11.34 14.85
CA HIS A 76 0.70 12.43 15.35
C HIS A 76 1.09 13.43 14.24
N SER A 77 0.91 13.08 12.96
CA SER A 77 1.38 13.87 11.82
C SER A 77 0.23 14.29 10.91
N LYS A 78 -0.13 15.58 10.94
CA LYS A 78 -1.10 16.15 9.98
C LYS A 78 -0.64 15.98 8.53
N HIS A 79 0.67 15.94 8.29
CA HIS A 79 1.22 15.71 6.96
C HIS A 79 0.86 14.30 6.47
N SER A 80 1.05 13.28 7.31
CA SER A 80 0.70 11.89 6.99
C SER A 80 -0.77 11.74 6.60
N LEU A 81 -1.68 12.40 7.34
CA LEU A 81 -3.11 12.41 7.01
C LEU A 81 -3.36 13.03 5.63
N ARG A 82 -2.81 14.22 5.35
CA ARG A 82 -2.97 14.90 4.04
C ARG A 82 -2.43 14.07 2.88
N THR A 83 -1.30 13.38 3.08
CA THR A 83 -0.72 12.51 2.07
C THR A 83 -1.66 11.36 1.72
N VAL A 84 -2.27 10.72 2.72
CA VAL A 84 -3.25 9.65 2.50
C VAL A 84 -4.51 10.20 1.84
N GLU A 85 -5.06 11.30 2.34
CA GLU A 85 -6.23 11.97 1.74
C GLU A 85 -6.01 12.33 0.25
N ALA A 86 -4.84 12.86 -0.10
CA ALA A 86 -4.49 13.19 -1.48
C ALA A 86 -4.27 11.95 -2.36
N SER A 87 -3.90 10.81 -1.75
CA SER A 87 -3.63 9.55 -2.45
C SER A 87 -4.90 8.76 -2.76
N LEU A 88 -5.95 8.87 -1.93
CA LEU A 88 -7.20 8.12 -2.09
C LEU A 88 -7.90 8.32 -3.45
N PRO A 89 -8.03 9.56 -3.98
CA PRO A 89 -8.65 9.79 -5.29
C PRO A 89 -7.89 9.19 -6.47
N GLN A 90 -6.64 8.74 -6.27
CA GLN A 90 -5.80 8.14 -7.31
C GLN A 90 -6.02 6.63 -7.46
N LEU A 91 -6.86 6.03 -6.59
CA LEU A 91 -7.26 4.63 -6.67
C LEU A 91 -8.60 4.49 -7.39
N ASP A 92 -8.71 3.45 -8.21
CA ASP A 92 -9.99 3.02 -8.74
C ASP A 92 -10.93 2.50 -7.64
N ALA A 93 -12.23 2.76 -7.77
CA ALA A 93 -13.24 2.35 -6.80
C ALA A 93 -13.23 0.84 -6.49
N GLY A 94 -12.82 0.01 -7.46
CA GLY A 94 -12.71 -1.43 -7.29
C GLY A 94 -11.69 -1.88 -6.25
N PHE A 95 -10.72 -1.04 -5.88
CA PHE A 95 -9.79 -1.33 -4.78
C PHE A 95 -10.48 -1.29 -3.41
N PHE A 96 -11.46 -0.41 -3.21
CA PHE A 96 -12.17 -0.27 -1.93
C PHE A 96 -13.08 -1.47 -1.60
N LEU A 97 -13.29 -2.38 -2.55
CA LEU A 97 -14.01 -3.63 -2.37
C LEU A 97 -13.11 -4.71 -1.73
N GLY A 98 -12.56 -4.41 -0.54
CA GLY A 98 -11.77 -5.34 0.26
C GLY A 98 -10.28 -5.44 -0.09
N LYS A 99 -9.77 -4.61 -1.01
CA LYS A 99 -8.34 -4.56 -1.39
C LYS A 99 -7.63 -3.31 -0.88
N VAL A 100 -8.27 -2.55 0.01
CA VAL A 100 -7.70 -1.40 0.71
C VAL A 100 -7.78 -1.65 2.21
N CYS A 101 -6.67 -1.43 2.90
CA CYS A 101 -6.56 -1.48 4.34
C CYS A 101 -6.01 -0.14 4.87
N PHE A 102 -6.48 0.31 6.02
CA PHE A 102 -5.96 1.47 6.72
C PHE A 102 -5.28 1.03 8.01
N LEU A 103 -4.01 1.39 8.16
CA LEU A 103 -3.24 1.17 9.38
C LEU A 103 -2.96 2.53 10.03
N ALA A 104 -3.68 2.82 11.11
CA ALA A 104 -3.44 4.00 11.93
C ALA A 104 -2.42 3.69 13.03
N SER A 105 -1.32 4.43 13.05
CA SER A 105 -0.32 4.36 14.11
C SER A 105 -0.41 5.58 15.03
N GLY A 106 -0.04 5.39 16.29
CA GLY A 106 -0.02 6.46 17.27
C GLY A 106 -1.38 6.81 17.89
N GLY A 107 -2.40 5.98 17.68
CA GLY A 107 -3.57 6.00 18.55
C GLY A 107 -3.16 5.49 19.92
N GLY A 108 -3.48 6.23 20.98
CA GLY A 108 -3.37 5.68 22.34
C GLY A 108 -4.10 4.33 22.43
N ALA A 109 -3.63 3.44 23.31
CA ALA A 109 -4.28 2.15 23.51
C ALA A 109 -5.80 2.35 23.67
N LEU A 110 -6.59 1.67 22.84
CA LEU A 110 -8.03 1.59 23.04
C LEU A 110 -8.26 0.97 24.42
N PRO A 111 -8.98 1.68 25.33
CA PRO A 111 -9.27 1.19 26.67
C PRO A 111 -10.16 -0.06 26.64
#